data_AF-A0A9Q1QSN4-F1
#
_entry.id   AF-A0A9Q1QSN4-F1
#
_cell.length_a   1.000
_cell.length_b   1.000
_cell.length_c   1.000
_cell.angle_alpha   90.00
_cell.angle_beta   90.00
_cell.angle_gamma   90.00
#
_symmetry.space_group_name_H-M   'P 1'
#
loop_
_entity.id
_entity.type
_entity.pdbx_description
1 polymer ?
#
loop_
_entity_poly.entity_id
_entity_poly.type
_entity_poly.pdbx_seq_one_letter_code
_entity_poly.pdbx_strand_id
1 'polypeptide(L)'
;MIKEKGMEVNTGQQLLGEVPGVEVGDAFQYRVELALVGVHRLYQAGIDFTNNGGMLVATSIVASGAYDDDLGDADELIYSGQGGNVVGKVKIPEDQKLVRGNLVCKNSIAKGNPVRVILGSEEIRASESRGGKAPVVTTYVYGGLYTVENYWTEQGPHGKMVFMFKLVRIPGQPKLTWKEVQSSKKSNVRHVVCVPDITEGKESLPITAVNTIDGEKPPPFKYIKKMMYPVGFRPAPPKGCDCIGRCSDAKRCSCAVKNGGEIPYNRNGAIVEIKPLVYECGPCGFPPSCYNRENFLRTQADRRIGADEYLFDIGQNYSGCTINSLAEERGYTIDAAHYGNIGRFINHSCSPNLYAQNVFYDHEDKKMPDIMFFAADNIPPLKKLSYYYNYSVNQVYDSDGKIKVKRCYCGSSDCTGRMY
;
A
#
# COMPACT_ATOMS: atom_id res chain seq x y z
N MET A 1 16.62 16.69 2.52
CA MET A 1 16.99 15.35 2.99
C MET A 1 17.14 14.30 1.87
N ILE A 2 16.09 13.89 1.14
CA ILE A 2 16.24 12.82 0.11
C ILE A 2 17.19 13.24 -1.02
N LYS A 3 17.01 14.45 -1.55
CA LYS A 3 17.92 15.03 -2.57
C LYS A 3 19.36 15.17 -2.07
N GLU A 4 19.52 15.69 -0.86
CA GLU A 4 20.84 15.89 -0.24
C GLU A 4 21.60 14.57 -0.04
N LYS A 5 20.87 13.47 0.18
CA LYS A 5 21.44 12.12 0.29
C LYS A 5 21.64 11.43 -1.06
N GLY A 6 21.30 12.07 -2.19
CA GLY A 6 21.45 11.49 -3.52
C GLY A 6 20.59 10.25 -3.78
N MET A 7 19.46 10.11 -3.06
CA MET A 7 18.58 8.93 -3.15
C MET A 7 17.46 9.09 -4.19
N GLU A 8 17.50 10.15 -5.01
CA GLU A 8 16.58 10.31 -6.14
C GLU A 8 16.98 9.34 -7.26
N VAL A 9 15.99 8.69 -7.87
CA VAL A 9 16.20 7.76 -9.00
C VAL A 9 15.72 8.41 -10.29
N ASN A 10 16.21 7.91 -11.43
CA ASN A 10 15.81 8.40 -12.76
C ASN A 10 16.01 9.92 -12.96
N THR A 11 16.99 10.51 -12.27
CA THR A 11 17.29 11.97 -12.29
C THR A 11 18.13 12.44 -13.46
N GLY A 12 18.61 11.50 -14.30
CA GLY A 12 19.43 11.77 -15.48
C GLY A 12 18.65 12.42 -16.63
N GLN A 13 18.97 12.01 -17.86
CA GLN A 13 18.25 12.52 -19.03
C GLN A 13 16.76 12.18 -18.93
N GLN A 14 15.93 13.17 -19.23
CA GLN A 14 14.48 13.04 -19.09
C GLN A 14 13.94 11.93 -19.99
N LEU A 15 13.37 10.91 -19.36
CA LEU A 15 12.87 9.72 -20.02
C LEU A 15 11.59 10.04 -20.81
N LEU A 16 11.58 9.63 -22.07
CA LEU A 16 10.36 9.53 -22.90
C LEU A 16 9.86 8.08 -22.82
N GLY A 17 8.57 7.91 -22.57
CA GLY A 17 7.98 6.58 -22.40
C GLY A 17 8.08 6.05 -20.96
N GLU A 18 8.43 4.77 -20.85
CA GLU A 18 8.47 4.02 -19.58
C GLU A 18 9.54 4.55 -18.62
N VAL A 19 9.29 4.36 -17.32
CA VAL A 19 10.22 4.71 -16.24
C VAL A 19 10.63 3.41 -15.55
N PRO A 20 11.93 3.04 -15.54
CA PRO A 20 12.38 1.82 -14.89
C PRO A 20 11.93 1.73 -13.43
N GLY A 21 11.34 0.59 -13.07
CA GLY A 21 10.85 0.32 -11.71
C GLY A 21 9.49 0.94 -11.38
N VAL A 22 8.77 1.51 -12.35
CA VAL A 22 7.41 2.04 -12.15
C VAL A 22 6.43 1.33 -13.08
N GLU A 23 5.38 0.75 -12.49
CA GLU A 23 4.38 -0.04 -13.19
C GLU A 23 3.02 0.65 -13.25
N VAL A 24 2.24 0.34 -14.29
CA VAL A 24 0.86 0.82 -14.41
C VAL A 24 0.05 0.39 -13.18
N GLY A 25 -0.59 1.35 -12.53
CA GLY A 25 -1.36 1.14 -11.29
C GLY A 25 -0.60 1.50 -10.02
N ASP A 26 0.70 1.81 -10.08
CA ASP A 26 1.45 2.30 -8.93
C ASP A 26 0.83 3.58 -8.37
N ALA A 27 0.72 3.62 -7.04
CA ALA A 27 0.02 4.66 -6.30
C ALA A 27 0.99 5.51 -5.46
N PHE A 28 0.79 6.81 -5.50
CA PHE A 28 1.59 7.82 -4.82
C PHE A 28 0.67 8.74 -4.02
N GLN A 29 1.12 9.20 -2.85
CA GLN A 29 0.32 10.12 -2.02
C GLN A 29 0.65 11.58 -2.33
N TYR A 30 1.89 11.87 -2.70
CA TYR A 30 2.37 13.23 -2.91
C TYR A 30 3.02 13.42 -4.29
N ARG A 31 2.84 14.62 -4.87
CA ARG A 31 3.53 15.05 -6.10
C ARG A 31 5.05 14.97 -5.99
N VAL A 32 5.60 15.08 -4.78
CA VAL A 32 7.04 14.93 -4.55
C VAL A 32 7.51 13.51 -4.83
N GLU A 33 6.71 12.47 -4.53
CA GLU A 33 7.08 11.08 -4.81
C GLU A 33 7.25 10.86 -6.32
N LEU A 34 6.30 11.34 -7.13
CA LEU A 34 6.37 11.27 -8.60
C LEU A 34 7.67 11.86 -9.15
N ALA A 35 8.17 12.93 -8.54
CA ALA A 35 9.41 13.58 -8.95
C ALA A 35 10.64 12.84 -8.46
N LEU A 36 10.61 12.28 -7.25
CA LEU A 36 11.71 11.48 -6.69
C LEU A 36 11.94 10.19 -7.49
N VAL A 37 10.87 9.60 -8.07
CA VAL A 37 10.96 8.41 -8.92
C VAL A 37 11.14 8.72 -10.42
N GLY A 38 11.05 9.99 -10.82
CA GLY A 38 11.25 10.43 -12.21
C GLY A 38 10.03 10.26 -13.13
N VAL A 39 8.86 9.91 -12.60
CA VAL A 39 7.60 9.81 -13.37
C VAL A 39 7.15 11.19 -13.84
N HIS A 40 7.17 12.17 -12.95
CA HIS A 40 6.78 13.55 -13.22
C HIS A 40 7.55 14.51 -12.31
N ARG A 41 8.41 15.37 -12.88
CA ARG A 41 9.42 16.10 -12.08
C ARG A 41 8.91 17.41 -11.48
N LEU A 42 7.81 17.95 -11.99
CA LEU A 42 7.27 19.23 -11.54
C LEU A 42 6.33 19.03 -10.34
N TYR A 43 6.52 19.83 -9.29
CA TYR A 43 5.73 19.69 -8.06
C TYR A 43 4.31 20.27 -8.14
N GLN A 44 4.06 21.15 -9.11
CA GLN A 44 2.78 21.87 -9.22
C GLN A 44 2.20 21.79 -10.63
N ALA A 45 2.98 22.15 -11.65
CA ALA A 45 2.51 22.19 -13.03
C ALA A 45 2.02 20.81 -13.49
N GLY A 46 0.90 20.77 -14.23
CA GLY A 46 0.33 19.51 -14.70
C GLY A 46 1.11 18.82 -15.81
N ILE A 47 1.89 19.58 -16.61
CA ILE A 47 2.55 19.09 -17.82
C ILE A 47 4.08 19.21 -17.65
N ASP A 48 4.80 18.08 -17.70
CA ASP A 48 6.27 18.03 -17.77
C ASP A 48 6.70 17.75 -19.22
N PHE A 49 7.85 18.27 -19.64
CA PHE A 49 8.28 18.27 -21.03
C PHE A 49 9.80 18.17 -21.18
N THR A 50 10.26 17.66 -22.32
CA THR A 50 11.68 17.52 -22.68
C THR A 50 11.93 18.02 -24.09
N ASN A 51 13.20 18.22 -24.44
CA ASN A 51 13.62 18.43 -25.82
C ASN A 51 13.85 17.09 -26.51
N ASN A 52 13.13 16.85 -27.60
CA ASN A 52 13.30 15.69 -28.48
C ASN A 52 13.63 16.16 -29.90
N GLY A 53 14.92 16.11 -30.26
CA GLY A 53 15.38 16.48 -31.60
C GLY A 53 15.11 17.94 -31.98
N GLY A 54 15.31 18.88 -31.05
CA GLY A 54 15.09 20.32 -31.26
C GLY A 54 13.66 20.80 -31.01
N MET A 55 12.73 19.90 -30.71
CA MET A 55 11.33 20.21 -30.44
C MET A 55 10.96 19.85 -29.00
N LEU A 56 10.34 20.78 -28.28
CA LEU A 56 9.81 20.51 -26.95
C LEU A 56 8.54 19.66 -27.06
N VAL A 57 8.52 18.53 -26.36
CA VAL A 57 7.40 17.57 -26.33
C VAL A 57 7.01 17.24 -24.90
N ALA A 58 5.74 16.92 -24.68
CA ALA A 58 5.25 16.46 -23.39
C ALA A 58 5.86 15.09 -23.03
N THR A 59 6.21 14.91 -21.77
CA THR A 59 6.74 13.64 -21.22
C THR A 59 5.78 13.01 -20.24
N SER A 60 5.10 13.83 -19.44
CA SER A 60 4.08 13.36 -18.51
C SER A 60 3.04 14.43 -18.21
N ILE A 61 1.82 13.98 -17.90
CA ILE A 61 0.68 14.80 -17.53
C ILE A 61 0.06 14.27 -16.23
N VAL A 62 -0.24 15.18 -15.31
CA VAL A 62 -1.02 14.90 -14.10
C VAL A 62 -2.42 15.48 -14.27
N ALA A 63 -3.43 14.60 -14.33
CA ALA A 63 -4.85 14.93 -14.40
C ALA A 63 -5.47 14.71 -13.02
N SER A 64 -5.64 15.77 -12.23
CA SER A 64 -6.03 15.68 -10.81
C SER A 64 -7.30 16.47 -10.46
N GLY A 65 -8.20 16.70 -11.42
CA GLY A 65 -9.49 17.34 -11.17
C GLY A 65 -9.44 18.83 -10.78
N ALA A 66 -8.28 19.49 -10.92
CA ALA A 66 -8.18 20.96 -10.79
C ALA A 66 -8.87 21.70 -11.95
N TYR A 67 -9.26 20.95 -12.97
CA TYR A 67 -10.01 21.33 -14.16
C TYR A 67 -11.07 20.24 -14.38
N ASP A 68 -12.12 20.53 -15.15
CA ASP A 68 -13.14 19.56 -15.56
C ASP A 68 -12.58 18.56 -16.58
N ASP A 69 -11.56 17.80 -16.18
CA ASP A 69 -10.95 16.74 -16.99
C ASP A 69 -11.94 15.57 -17.05
N ASP A 70 -12.50 15.31 -18.24
CA ASP A 70 -13.36 14.15 -18.45
C ASP A 70 -12.51 12.89 -18.58
N LEU A 71 -12.49 12.12 -17.49
CA LEU A 71 -11.99 10.76 -17.43
C LEU A 71 -13.04 9.83 -18.04
N GLY A 72 -13.22 9.90 -19.36
CA GLY A 72 -14.16 9.07 -20.12
C GLY A 72 -13.83 7.56 -20.09
N ASP A 73 -13.75 6.93 -21.26
CA ASP A 73 -13.38 5.53 -21.39
C ASP A 73 -11.94 5.26 -20.90
N ALA A 74 -11.60 4.02 -20.54
CA ALA A 74 -10.33 3.72 -19.85
C ALA A 74 -9.10 4.09 -20.69
N ASP A 75 -9.32 4.13 -21.99
CA ASP A 75 -8.32 4.32 -23.02
C ASP A 75 -8.36 5.74 -23.61
N GLU A 76 -9.24 6.62 -23.14
CA GLU A 76 -9.31 8.02 -23.60
C GLU A 76 -9.35 8.99 -22.41
N LEU A 77 -8.53 10.03 -22.47
CA LEU A 77 -8.52 11.13 -21.50
C LEU A 77 -8.68 12.45 -22.26
N ILE A 78 -9.66 13.25 -21.85
CA ILE A 78 -9.75 14.64 -22.29
C ILE A 78 -9.12 15.53 -21.22
N TYR A 79 -7.97 16.10 -21.55
CA TYR A 79 -7.18 16.89 -20.62
C TYR A 79 -7.28 18.39 -20.93
N SER A 80 -7.60 19.17 -19.90
CA SER A 80 -7.63 20.62 -19.98
C SER A 80 -6.23 21.22 -19.92
N GLY A 81 -5.93 22.10 -20.88
CA GLY A 81 -4.67 22.84 -20.97
C GLY A 81 -4.41 23.72 -19.74
N GLN A 82 -3.18 24.20 -19.60
CA GLN A 82 -2.79 25.07 -18.51
C GLN A 82 -3.03 26.56 -18.82
N GLY A 83 -3.35 27.33 -17.78
CA GLY A 83 -3.48 28.79 -17.84
C GLY A 83 -4.93 29.26 -17.72
N GLY A 84 -5.13 30.57 -17.57
CA GLY A 84 -6.48 31.18 -17.53
C GLY A 84 -7.32 30.92 -16.28
N ASN A 85 -6.91 29.99 -15.41
CA ASN A 85 -7.68 29.56 -14.25
C ASN A 85 -7.40 30.36 -12.97
N VAL A 86 -8.42 30.47 -12.11
CA VAL A 86 -8.38 31.24 -10.85
C VAL A 86 -7.82 30.38 -9.72
N VAL A 87 -6.51 30.14 -9.71
CA VAL A 87 -5.87 29.53 -8.54
C VAL A 87 -5.62 30.62 -7.49
N GLY A 88 -6.57 30.78 -6.57
CA GLY A 88 -6.53 31.76 -5.47
C GLY A 88 -7.38 33.02 -5.67
N LYS A 89 -7.65 33.77 -4.60
CA LYS A 89 -8.70 34.81 -4.51
C LYS A 89 -8.49 36.09 -5.37
N VAL A 90 -7.50 36.18 -6.26
CA VAL A 90 -7.07 37.50 -6.84
C VAL A 90 -6.86 37.51 -8.36
N LYS A 91 -7.07 36.41 -9.10
CA LYS A 91 -6.87 36.42 -10.56
C LYS A 91 -8.17 36.45 -11.35
N ILE A 92 -8.25 37.38 -12.30
CA ILE A 92 -9.34 37.45 -13.29
C ILE A 92 -9.12 36.29 -14.28
N PRO A 93 -10.16 35.49 -14.59
CA PRO A 93 -10.07 34.48 -15.64
C PRO A 93 -9.66 35.09 -16.98
N GLU A 94 -8.74 34.45 -17.69
CA GLU A 94 -8.27 34.87 -19.01
C GLU A 94 -8.34 33.71 -19.99
N ASP A 95 -8.38 34.00 -21.29
CA ASP A 95 -8.26 32.98 -22.32
C ASP A 95 -6.90 32.30 -22.24
N GLN A 96 -6.89 30.98 -22.34
CA GLN A 96 -5.66 30.22 -22.42
C GLN A 96 -4.87 30.58 -23.68
N LYS A 97 -3.54 30.49 -23.58
CA LYS A 97 -2.62 30.75 -24.69
C LYS A 97 -1.92 29.46 -25.09
N LEU A 98 -1.68 29.28 -26.38
CA LEU A 98 -0.96 28.14 -26.93
C LEU A 98 0.56 28.29 -26.72
N VAL A 99 0.98 28.29 -25.47
CA VAL A 99 2.37 28.48 -25.02
C VAL A 99 2.69 27.47 -23.91
N ARG A 100 3.98 27.27 -23.63
CA ARG A 100 4.45 26.38 -22.55
C ARG A 100 3.81 24.98 -22.67
N GLY A 101 3.12 24.51 -21.63
CA GLY A 101 2.42 23.23 -21.57
C GLY A 101 1.50 22.96 -22.78
N ASN A 102 0.73 23.97 -23.19
CA ASN A 102 -0.23 23.79 -24.29
C ASN A 102 0.50 23.62 -25.64
N LEU A 103 1.60 24.34 -25.83
CA LEU A 103 2.43 24.22 -27.02
C LEU A 103 3.15 22.86 -27.07
N VAL A 104 3.66 22.36 -25.95
CA VAL A 104 4.33 21.05 -25.93
C VAL A 104 3.36 19.89 -26.15
N CYS A 105 2.11 19.97 -25.67
CA CYS A 105 1.07 18.99 -26.01
C CYS A 105 0.75 19.02 -27.52
N LYS A 106 0.63 20.20 -28.12
CA LYS A 106 0.47 20.33 -29.59
C LYS A 106 1.65 19.72 -30.34
N ASN A 107 2.87 19.98 -29.91
CA ASN A 107 4.07 19.41 -30.53
C ASN A 107 4.10 17.88 -30.41
N SER A 108 3.60 17.33 -29.29
CA SER A 108 3.48 15.89 -29.10
C SER A 108 2.50 15.21 -30.06
N ILE A 109 1.48 15.92 -30.55
CA ILE A 109 0.62 15.44 -31.64
C ILE A 109 1.45 15.25 -32.92
N ALA A 110 2.23 16.26 -33.29
CA ALA A 110 3.07 16.20 -34.49
C ALA A 110 4.19 15.15 -34.39
N LYS A 111 4.68 14.88 -33.17
CA LYS A 111 5.75 13.89 -32.93
C LYS A 111 5.24 12.48 -32.66
N GLY A 112 3.98 12.29 -32.27
CA GLY A 112 3.42 10.99 -31.89
C GLY A 112 4.16 10.32 -30.72
N ASN A 113 4.78 11.10 -29.84
CA ASN A 113 5.59 10.53 -28.76
C ASN A 113 4.70 10.05 -27.59
N PRO A 114 5.14 9.04 -26.83
CA PRO A 114 4.41 8.59 -25.63
C PRO A 114 4.48 9.66 -24.53
N VAL A 115 3.37 9.83 -23.83
CA VAL A 115 3.17 10.72 -22.69
C VAL A 115 2.66 9.89 -21.51
N ARG A 116 3.37 9.95 -20.38
CA ARG A 116 2.93 9.30 -19.14
C ARG A 116 1.73 10.03 -18.57
N VAL A 117 0.66 9.33 -18.24
CA VAL A 117 -0.51 9.92 -17.59
C VAL A 117 -0.56 9.48 -16.13
N ILE A 118 -0.75 10.46 -15.22
CA ILE A 118 -0.93 10.24 -13.79
C ILE A 118 -2.32 10.76 -13.43
N LEU A 119 -3.15 9.89 -12.88
CA LEU A 119 -4.54 10.18 -12.52
C LEU A 119 -4.60 10.51 -11.02
N GLY A 120 -4.97 11.74 -10.68
CA GLY A 120 -5.20 12.18 -9.31
C GLY A 120 -6.66 12.05 -8.94
N SER A 121 -6.96 11.38 -7.83
CA SER A 121 -8.30 11.29 -7.25
C SER A 121 -8.28 11.75 -5.80
N GLU A 122 -9.25 12.57 -5.43
CA GLU A 122 -9.46 12.99 -4.03
C GLU A 122 -10.44 12.05 -3.34
N GLU A 123 -10.02 11.44 -2.23
CA GLU A 123 -10.89 10.64 -1.37
C GLU A 123 -11.03 11.29 0.01
N ILE A 124 -12.25 11.31 0.52
CA ILE A 124 -12.55 11.78 1.88
C ILE A 124 -12.34 10.58 2.82
N ARG A 125 -11.29 10.60 3.65
CA ARG A 125 -11.12 9.57 4.68
C ARG A 125 -12.07 9.81 5.85
N ALA A 126 -12.77 8.78 6.30
CA ALA A 126 -13.60 8.86 7.49
C ALA A 126 -12.73 9.32 8.68
N SER A 127 -13.08 10.46 9.29
CA SER A 127 -12.42 10.93 10.50
C SER A 127 -12.91 10.13 11.70
N GLU A 128 -12.01 9.47 12.42
CA GLU A 128 -12.32 8.85 13.72
C GLU A 128 -12.53 9.90 14.82
N SER A 129 -12.19 11.17 14.58
CA SER A 129 -12.42 12.25 15.54
C SER A 129 -13.79 12.89 15.32
N ARG A 130 -14.67 12.75 16.31
CA ARG A 130 -15.97 13.44 16.40
C ARG A 130 -15.73 14.95 16.39
N GLY A 131 -15.92 15.60 15.23
CA GLY A 131 -15.99 17.06 15.11
C GLY A 131 -15.00 17.74 14.15
N GLY A 132 -14.06 17.01 13.52
CA GLY A 132 -13.18 17.57 12.48
C GLY A 132 -13.72 17.35 11.06
N LYS A 133 -13.50 18.30 10.14
CA LYS A 133 -13.67 18.01 8.70
C LYS A 133 -12.75 16.84 8.34
N ALA A 134 -13.31 15.81 7.74
CA ALA A 134 -12.56 14.66 7.24
C ALA A 134 -11.42 15.14 6.32
N PRO A 135 -10.17 14.70 6.53
CA PRO A 135 -9.06 15.09 5.66
C PRO A 135 -9.28 14.51 4.26
N VAL A 136 -9.22 15.39 3.26
CA VAL A 136 -9.17 14.99 1.85
C VAL A 136 -7.76 14.48 1.58
N VAL A 137 -7.65 13.24 1.13
CA VAL A 137 -6.39 12.61 0.74
C VAL A 137 -6.42 12.46 -0.77
N THR A 138 -5.48 13.12 -1.45
CA THR A 138 -5.27 12.91 -2.89
C THR A 138 -4.39 11.69 -3.09
N THR A 139 -4.81 10.77 -3.94
CA THR A 139 -4.00 9.64 -4.41
C THR A 139 -3.72 9.84 -5.89
N TYR A 140 -2.47 9.65 -6.29
CA TYR A 140 -2.03 9.71 -7.68
C TYR A 140 -1.73 8.30 -8.16
N VAL A 141 -2.34 7.87 -9.26
CA VAL A 141 -2.13 6.54 -9.84
C VAL A 141 -1.49 6.68 -11.20
N TYR A 142 -0.42 5.94 -11.46
CA TYR A 142 0.20 5.91 -12.78
C TYR A 142 -0.69 5.16 -13.78
N GLY A 143 -1.25 5.91 -14.75
CA GLY A 143 -2.19 5.42 -15.77
C GLY A 143 -1.53 4.67 -16.94
N GLY A 144 -0.21 4.79 -17.07
CA GLY A 144 0.57 4.27 -18.20
C GLY A 144 0.86 5.33 -19.26
N LEU A 145 1.09 4.87 -20.49
CA LEU A 145 1.48 5.67 -21.64
C LEU A 145 0.30 5.94 -22.58
N TYR A 146 0.23 7.17 -23.04
CA TYR A 146 -0.77 7.68 -23.98
C TYR A 146 -0.08 8.42 -25.13
N THR A 147 -0.75 8.52 -26.27
CA THR A 147 -0.43 9.46 -27.35
C THR A 147 -1.39 10.65 -27.28
N VAL A 148 -0.93 11.84 -27.66
CA VAL A 148 -1.81 13.00 -27.83
C VAL A 148 -2.29 12.99 -29.28
N GLU A 149 -3.57 12.74 -29.51
CA GLU A 149 -4.11 12.51 -30.86
C GLU A 149 -4.66 13.80 -31.47
N ASN A 150 -5.30 14.66 -30.67
CA ASN A 150 -5.92 15.87 -31.17
C ASN A 150 -6.02 16.97 -30.09
N TYR A 151 -6.28 18.20 -30.50
CA TYR A 151 -6.63 19.30 -29.62
C TYR A 151 -7.67 20.25 -30.25
N TRP A 152 -8.47 20.89 -29.42
CA TRP A 152 -9.43 21.92 -29.81
C TRP A 152 -9.58 22.96 -28.72
N THR A 153 -10.46 23.94 -28.93
CA THR A 153 -10.77 24.98 -27.94
C THR A 153 -12.23 24.94 -27.58
N GLU A 154 -12.55 25.05 -26.29
CA GLU A 154 -13.91 25.14 -25.77
C GLU A 154 -14.04 26.29 -24.78
N GLN A 155 -15.27 26.75 -24.57
CA GLN A 155 -15.57 27.76 -23.57
C GLN A 155 -15.67 27.09 -22.20
N GLY A 156 -14.70 27.35 -21.32
CA GLY A 156 -14.68 26.81 -19.96
C GLY A 156 -15.75 27.44 -19.06
N PRO A 157 -15.88 26.97 -17.80
CA PRO A 157 -16.94 27.36 -16.86
C PRO A 157 -17.03 28.87 -16.58
N HIS A 158 -15.94 29.61 -16.77
CA HIS A 158 -15.85 31.05 -16.57
C HIS A 158 -16.00 31.87 -17.87
N GLY A 159 -16.51 31.28 -18.94
CA GLY A 159 -16.74 31.95 -20.22
C GLY A 159 -15.47 32.25 -21.02
N LYS A 160 -14.32 31.69 -20.61
CA LYS A 160 -13.00 31.88 -21.25
C LYS A 160 -12.61 30.68 -22.09
N MET A 161 -11.80 30.92 -23.11
CA MET A 161 -11.30 29.87 -24.00
C MET A 161 -10.28 28.99 -23.28
N VAL A 162 -10.48 27.68 -23.38
CA VAL A 162 -9.65 26.63 -22.78
C VAL A 162 -9.22 25.68 -23.90
N PHE A 163 -7.95 25.28 -23.90
CA PHE A 163 -7.47 24.23 -24.81
C PHE A 163 -7.82 22.86 -24.24
N MET A 164 -8.39 21.98 -25.05
CA MET A 164 -8.68 20.60 -24.69
C MET A 164 -7.80 19.67 -25.54
N PHE A 165 -7.18 18.68 -24.91
CA PHE A 165 -6.31 17.71 -25.56
C PHE A 165 -6.88 16.31 -25.38
N LYS A 166 -7.06 15.58 -26.48
CA LYS A 166 -7.45 14.15 -26.45
C LYS A 166 -6.20 13.28 -26.38
N LEU A 167 -6.06 12.55 -25.30
CA LEU A 167 -5.04 11.53 -25.11
C LEU A 167 -5.66 10.15 -25.26
N VAL A 168 -5.00 9.28 -26.03
CA VAL A 168 -5.42 7.90 -26.24
C VAL A 168 -4.37 6.94 -25.70
N ARG A 169 -4.81 5.96 -24.93
CA ARG A 169 -3.93 5.00 -24.25
C ARG A 169 -3.29 4.07 -25.26
N ILE A 170 -1.99 3.85 -25.14
CA ILE A 170 -1.27 2.93 -26.01
C ILE A 170 -1.74 1.49 -25.71
N PRO A 171 -2.17 0.71 -26.72
CA PRO A 171 -2.64 -0.67 -26.52
C PRO A 171 -1.56 -1.61 -25.93
N GLY A 172 -2.00 -2.68 -25.27
CA GLY A 172 -1.12 -3.75 -24.75
C GLY A 172 -0.62 -3.55 -23.32
N GLN A 173 -0.93 -2.41 -22.69
CA GLN A 173 -0.58 -2.14 -21.29
C GLN A 173 -1.55 -2.81 -20.30
N PRO A 174 -1.10 -3.11 -19.06
CA PRO A 174 -1.98 -3.64 -18.00
C PRO A 174 -3.24 -2.80 -17.80
N LYS A 175 -4.37 -3.42 -17.43
CA LYS A 175 -5.63 -2.69 -17.19
C LYS A 175 -5.57 -1.89 -15.89
N LEU A 176 -6.23 -0.72 -15.86
CA LEU A 176 -6.33 0.11 -14.66
C LEU A 176 -7.39 -0.46 -13.70
N THR A 177 -6.96 -0.84 -12.49
CA THR A 177 -7.78 -1.54 -11.48
C THR A 177 -8.86 -0.66 -10.82
N TRP A 178 -8.76 0.67 -10.84
CA TRP A 178 -9.78 1.54 -10.23
C TRP A 178 -11.17 1.45 -10.90
N LYS A 179 -11.23 1.07 -12.20
CA LYS A 179 -12.50 0.76 -12.86
C LYS A 179 -13.11 -0.56 -12.39
N GLU A 180 -12.32 -1.52 -11.92
CA GLU A 180 -12.83 -2.74 -11.25
C GLU A 180 -13.46 -2.39 -9.90
N VAL A 181 -12.91 -1.40 -9.18
CA VAL A 181 -13.50 -0.87 -7.94
C VAL A 181 -14.80 -0.10 -8.22
N GLN A 182 -14.84 0.73 -9.27
CA GLN A 182 -16.07 1.47 -9.61
C GLN A 182 -17.16 0.57 -10.23
N SER A 183 -16.79 -0.40 -11.05
CA SER A 183 -17.72 -1.40 -11.60
C SER A 183 -18.21 -2.36 -10.52
N SER A 184 -17.37 -2.80 -9.57
CA SER A 184 -17.84 -3.58 -8.41
C SER A 184 -18.74 -2.77 -7.47
N LYS A 185 -18.57 -1.45 -7.37
CA LYS A 185 -19.49 -0.54 -6.65
C LYS A 185 -20.81 -0.27 -7.39
N LYS A 186 -20.83 -0.33 -8.73
CA LYS A 186 -22.02 -0.01 -9.57
C LYS A 186 -22.77 -1.25 -10.06
N SER A 187 -22.15 -2.42 -10.06
CA SER A 187 -22.71 -3.65 -10.60
C SER A 187 -23.45 -4.44 -9.51
N ASN A 188 -24.73 -4.73 -9.75
CA ASN A 188 -25.48 -5.74 -9.00
C ASN A 188 -25.04 -7.18 -9.34
N VAL A 189 -24.10 -7.36 -10.27
CA VAL A 189 -23.50 -8.66 -10.57
C VAL A 189 -22.49 -8.96 -9.45
N ARG A 190 -22.98 -9.56 -8.37
CA ARG A 190 -22.12 -10.15 -7.35
C ARG A 190 -21.20 -11.15 -8.04
N HIS A 191 -19.88 -10.91 -8.02
CA HIS A 191 -18.91 -11.98 -8.23
C HIS A 191 -19.34 -13.20 -7.42
N VAL A 192 -19.15 -14.42 -7.92
CA VAL A 192 -19.64 -15.63 -7.25
C VAL A 192 -19.09 -15.67 -5.83
N VAL A 193 -19.96 -15.30 -4.88
CA VAL A 193 -19.63 -15.26 -3.46
C VAL A 193 -19.70 -16.69 -2.97
N CYS A 194 -18.55 -17.23 -2.58
CA CYS A 194 -18.47 -18.59 -2.04
C CYS A 194 -18.92 -18.62 -0.58
N VAL A 195 -18.47 -17.64 0.20
CA VAL A 195 -18.79 -17.49 1.61
C VAL A 195 -19.01 -16.00 1.91
N PRO A 196 -20.21 -15.56 2.33
CA PRO A 196 -20.50 -14.15 2.60
C PRO A 196 -19.63 -13.55 3.72
N ASP A 197 -19.35 -14.34 4.75
CA ASP A 197 -18.50 -13.95 5.87
C ASP A 197 -17.78 -15.17 6.46
N ILE A 198 -16.47 -15.26 6.25
CA ILE A 198 -15.64 -16.34 6.82
C ILE A 198 -15.38 -16.16 8.32
N THR A 199 -15.71 -14.98 8.87
CA THR A 199 -15.47 -14.66 10.28
C THR A 199 -16.60 -15.13 11.18
N GLU A 200 -17.77 -15.46 10.60
CA GLU A 200 -18.99 -15.82 11.30
C GLU A 200 -19.46 -14.71 12.27
N GLY A 201 -19.37 -13.45 11.85
CA GLY A 201 -19.74 -12.28 12.64
C GLY A 201 -18.80 -11.92 13.79
N LYS A 202 -17.60 -12.53 13.86
CA LYS A 202 -16.61 -12.24 14.91
C LYS A 202 -15.89 -10.91 14.67
N GLU A 203 -15.71 -10.53 13.41
CA GLU A 203 -15.18 -9.22 13.05
C GLU A 203 -16.28 -8.17 12.91
N SER A 204 -15.93 -6.90 13.13
CA SER A 204 -16.86 -5.78 12.97
C SER A 204 -17.26 -5.57 11.52
N LEU A 205 -16.38 -5.92 10.58
CA LEU A 205 -16.62 -5.94 9.15
C LEU A 205 -16.55 -7.39 8.65
N PRO A 206 -17.57 -7.87 7.92
CA PRO A 206 -17.55 -9.23 7.38
C PRO A 206 -16.43 -9.39 6.35
N ILE A 207 -15.78 -10.56 6.34
CA ILE A 207 -14.74 -10.88 5.36
C ILE A 207 -15.32 -11.88 4.35
N THR A 208 -15.66 -11.38 3.17
CA THR A 208 -16.28 -12.18 2.10
C THR A 208 -15.22 -12.95 1.30
N ALA A 209 -15.48 -14.24 1.04
CA ALA A 209 -14.68 -15.04 0.11
C ALA A 209 -15.36 -15.08 -1.27
N VAL A 210 -14.59 -14.71 -2.29
CA VAL A 210 -15.01 -14.67 -3.69
C VAL A 210 -14.10 -15.61 -4.49
N ASN A 211 -14.69 -16.47 -5.31
CA ASN A 211 -13.95 -17.31 -6.25
C ASN A 211 -14.56 -17.13 -7.65
N THR A 212 -13.74 -16.65 -8.58
CA THR A 212 -14.13 -16.46 -9.99
C THR A 212 -13.43 -17.43 -10.94
N ILE A 213 -12.64 -18.36 -10.40
CA ILE A 213 -11.83 -19.31 -11.17
C ILE A 213 -12.57 -20.65 -11.27
N ASP A 214 -13.05 -21.15 -10.13
CA ASP A 214 -13.76 -22.42 -10.02
C ASP A 214 -14.84 -22.38 -8.92
N GLY A 215 -15.43 -23.54 -8.62
CA GLY A 215 -16.47 -23.70 -7.60
C GLY A 215 -15.93 -24.00 -6.20
N GLU A 216 -14.62 -23.95 -5.97
CA GLU A 216 -14.01 -24.30 -4.70
C GLU A 216 -14.33 -23.26 -3.61
N LYS A 217 -14.49 -23.75 -2.38
CA LYS A 217 -14.71 -22.94 -1.18
C LYS A 217 -13.45 -22.95 -0.32
N PRO A 218 -13.22 -21.92 0.52
CA PRO A 218 -12.11 -21.93 1.47
C PRO A 218 -12.10 -23.21 2.33
N PRO A 219 -10.93 -23.78 2.63
CA PRO A 219 -10.82 -24.99 3.44
C PRO A 219 -11.44 -24.75 4.83
N PRO A 220 -12.06 -25.76 5.45
CA PRO A 220 -12.72 -25.61 6.74
C PRO A 220 -11.70 -25.29 7.84
N PHE A 221 -11.96 -24.23 8.59
CA PHE A 221 -11.19 -23.82 9.77
C PHE A 221 -12.10 -23.07 10.75
N LYS A 222 -11.67 -22.96 12.00
CA LYS A 222 -12.38 -22.18 13.02
C LYS A 222 -11.78 -20.79 13.13
N TYR A 223 -12.55 -19.78 12.74
CA TYR A 223 -12.11 -18.39 12.87
C TYR A 223 -11.94 -18.00 14.35
N ILE A 224 -10.75 -17.51 14.71
CA ILE A 224 -10.43 -16.97 16.03
C ILE A 224 -9.78 -15.58 15.87
N LYS A 225 -10.04 -14.69 16.82
CA LYS A 225 -9.47 -13.32 16.85
C LYS A 225 -8.24 -13.19 17.74
N LYS A 226 -7.96 -14.23 18.53
CA LYS A 226 -7.14 -14.16 19.73
C LYS A 226 -6.16 -15.30 19.70
N MET A 227 -4.89 -15.01 19.98
CA MET A 227 -3.87 -16.05 20.05
C MET A 227 -4.24 -17.08 21.12
N MET A 228 -4.04 -18.35 20.78
CA MET A 228 -4.22 -19.46 21.72
C MET A 228 -2.84 -19.93 22.16
N TYR A 229 -2.54 -19.78 23.44
CA TYR A 229 -1.22 -20.13 23.98
C TYR A 229 -1.19 -21.57 24.54
N PRO A 230 0.00 -22.19 24.61
CA PRO A 230 0.16 -23.52 25.20
C PRO A 230 -0.36 -23.60 26.64
N VAL A 231 -0.92 -24.75 27.00
CA VAL A 231 -1.34 -25.03 28.39
C VAL A 231 -0.15 -24.80 29.35
N GLY A 232 -0.38 -24.00 30.39
CA GLY A 232 0.64 -23.64 31.38
C GLY A 232 1.39 -22.35 31.09
N PHE A 233 1.26 -21.77 29.90
CA PHE A 233 1.79 -20.43 29.64
C PHE A 233 0.97 -19.39 30.39
N ARG A 234 1.62 -18.72 31.35
CA ARG A 234 1.02 -17.66 32.18
C ARG A 234 1.94 -16.45 32.16
N PRO A 235 1.92 -15.65 31.08
CA PRO A 235 2.81 -14.52 31.00
C PRO A 235 2.43 -13.45 32.01
N ALA A 236 3.44 -12.88 32.66
CA ALA A 236 3.25 -11.75 33.56
C ALA A 236 2.70 -10.56 32.77
N PRO A 237 1.65 -9.88 33.28
CA PRO A 237 1.18 -8.64 32.67
C PRO A 237 2.32 -7.61 32.58
N PRO A 238 2.42 -6.87 31.47
CA PRO A 238 3.48 -5.90 31.27
C PRO A 238 3.30 -4.73 32.23
N LYS A 239 4.41 -4.11 32.60
CA LYS A 239 4.36 -2.83 33.33
C LYS A 239 3.97 -1.74 32.33
N GLY A 240 2.72 -1.30 32.41
CA GLY A 240 2.20 -0.16 31.64
C GLY A 240 2.81 1.17 32.09
N CYS A 241 2.50 2.25 31.36
CA CYS A 241 2.86 3.61 31.75
C CYS A 241 1.79 4.26 32.63
N ASP A 242 2.19 5.26 33.40
CA ASP A 242 1.37 6.14 34.24
C ASP A 242 0.96 7.45 33.54
N CYS A 243 1.16 7.54 32.22
CA CYS A 243 0.85 8.72 31.43
C CYS A 243 -0.64 9.08 31.52
N ILE A 244 -0.93 10.37 31.69
CA ILE A 244 -2.30 10.90 31.67
C ILE A 244 -2.66 11.23 30.21
N GLY A 245 -3.67 10.55 29.67
CA GLY A 245 -4.13 10.74 28.30
C GLY A 245 -3.32 9.94 27.28
N ARG A 246 -2.77 10.60 26.25
CA ARG A 246 -2.05 9.96 25.15
C ARG A 246 -0.55 9.88 25.45
N CYS A 247 0.07 8.75 25.12
CA CYS A 247 1.53 8.63 25.12
C CYS A 247 2.10 9.42 23.95
N SER A 248 2.73 10.56 24.23
CA SER A 248 3.36 11.42 23.22
C SER A 248 4.74 11.93 23.64
N ASP A 249 5.11 11.78 24.91
CA ASP A 249 6.39 12.24 25.43
C ASP A 249 7.37 11.07 25.55
N ALA A 250 8.31 11.05 24.59
CA ALA A 250 9.47 10.16 24.52
C ALA A 250 10.27 10.03 25.81
N LYS A 251 10.33 11.09 26.64
CA LYS A 251 11.19 11.16 27.82
C LYS A 251 10.47 10.77 29.11
N ARG A 252 9.13 10.87 29.15
CA ARG A 252 8.33 10.59 30.36
C ARG A 252 7.59 9.26 30.29
N CYS A 253 7.28 8.77 29.09
CA CYS A 253 6.53 7.53 28.94
C CYS A 253 7.44 6.30 29.00
N SER A 254 7.25 5.43 29.99
CA SER A 254 7.99 4.16 30.10
C SER A 254 7.84 3.26 28.87
N CYS A 255 6.69 3.29 28.18
CA CYS A 255 6.49 2.57 26.91
C CYS A 255 7.32 3.17 25.77
N ALA A 256 7.46 4.50 25.70
CA ALA A 256 8.31 5.14 24.69
C ALA A 256 9.80 4.83 24.94
N VAL A 257 10.23 4.82 26.20
CA VAL A 257 11.59 4.42 26.59
C VAL A 257 11.92 2.99 26.13
N LYS A 258 10.98 2.04 26.27
CA LYS A 258 11.14 0.67 25.75
C LYS A 258 11.35 0.60 24.23
N ASN A 259 10.82 1.57 23.49
CA ASN A 259 10.99 1.71 22.05
C ASN A 259 12.21 2.56 21.64
N GLY A 260 13.15 2.81 22.57
CA GLY A 260 14.35 3.61 22.32
C GLY A 260 14.16 5.11 22.56
N GLY A 261 13.12 5.50 23.30
CA GLY A 261 12.79 6.91 23.52
C GLY A 261 11.99 7.53 22.37
N GLU A 262 11.25 6.72 21.62
CA GLU A 262 10.45 7.17 20.48
C GLU A 262 9.07 6.52 20.49
N ILE A 263 8.11 7.11 19.77
CA ILE A 263 6.80 6.49 19.54
C ILE A 263 6.85 5.78 18.19
N PRO A 264 6.59 4.46 18.13
CA PRO A 264 6.71 3.68 16.90
C PRO A 264 5.64 4.00 15.85
N TYR A 265 4.56 4.70 16.25
CA TYR A 265 3.44 5.07 15.39
C TYR A 265 3.31 6.58 15.25
N ASN A 266 2.90 7.02 14.07
CA ASN A 266 2.52 8.42 13.83
C ASN A 266 1.10 8.70 14.35
N ARG A 267 0.65 9.95 14.23
CA ARG A 267 -0.67 10.40 14.74
C ARG A 267 -1.87 9.76 14.03
N ASN A 268 -1.65 9.11 12.90
CA ASN A 268 -2.66 8.42 12.11
C ASN A 268 -2.61 6.88 12.32
N GLY A 269 -1.80 6.39 13.26
CA GLY A 269 -1.66 4.95 13.56
C GLY A 269 -0.74 4.18 12.61
N ALA A 270 -0.07 4.83 11.65
CA ALA A 270 0.89 4.15 10.79
C ALA A 270 2.24 4.03 11.50
N ILE A 271 2.87 2.87 11.38
CA ILE A 271 4.22 2.60 11.88
C ILE A 271 5.23 3.49 11.15
N VAL A 272 6.14 4.10 11.92
CA VAL A 272 7.12 5.09 11.42
C VAL A 272 8.30 4.38 10.77
N GLU A 273 8.77 3.30 11.40
CA GLU A 273 9.88 2.51 10.92
C GLU A 273 9.79 1.07 11.44
N ILE A 274 10.37 0.14 10.68
CA ILE A 274 10.48 -1.26 11.07
C ILE A 274 11.49 -1.38 12.22
N LYS A 275 11.11 -2.04 13.31
CA LYS A 275 11.98 -2.31 14.47
C LYS A 275 12.06 -3.82 14.73
N PRO A 276 13.14 -4.36 15.32
CA PRO A 276 13.16 -5.78 15.70
C PRO A 276 12.02 -6.15 16.67
N LEU A 277 11.68 -5.22 17.57
CA LEU A 277 10.62 -5.36 18.58
C LEU A 277 9.91 -4.02 18.73
N VAL A 278 8.58 -4.06 18.79
CA VAL A 278 7.72 -2.91 19.09
C VAL A 278 6.98 -3.16 20.39
N TYR A 279 7.01 -2.20 21.32
CA TYR A 279 6.31 -2.30 22.61
C TYR A 279 5.11 -1.36 22.64
N GLU A 280 3.93 -1.95 22.63
CA GLU A 280 2.67 -1.23 22.81
C GLU A 280 2.36 -0.97 24.29
N CYS A 281 1.44 -0.03 24.52
CA CYS A 281 0.86 0.16 25.83
C CYS A 281 -0.06 -1.02 26.12
N GLY A 282 0.33 -1.85 27.09
CA GLY A 282 -0.56 -2.84 27.69
C GLY A 282 -1.72 -2.21 28.47
N PRO A 283 -2.39 -2.94 29.38
CA PRO A 283 -3.52 -2.41 30.14
C PRO A 283 -3.12 -1.24 31.07
N CYS A 284 -3.00 -0.05 30.49
CA CYS A 284 -2.85 1.23 31.17
C CYS A 284 -4.24 1.87 31.37
N GLY A 285 -4.38 2.69 32.40
CA GLY A 285 -5.68 3.08 32.95
C GLY A 285 -6.59 3.96 32.09
N PHE A 286 -6.19 4.41 30.88
CA PHE A 286 -6.92 5.46 30.13
C PHE A 286 -6.83 5.29 28.59
N PRO A 287 -7.56 6.12 27.81
CA PRO A 287 -8.64 5.72 26.88
C PRO A 287 -8.19 4.84 25.68
N PRO A 288 -9.14 4.25 24.92
CA PRO A 288 -8.87 3.47 23.70
C PRO A 288 -8.14 4.23 22.57
N SER A 289 -7.94 5.54 22.72
CA SER A 289 -7.41 6.46 21.70
C SER A 289 -5.91 6.76 21.86
N CYS A 290 -5.17 5.95 22.63
CA CYS A 290 -3.72 6.00 22.71
C CYS A 290 -3.12 5.59 21.35
N TYR A 291 -2.14 6.33 20.83
CA TYR A 291 -1.46 5.99 19.58
C TYR A 291 -0.67 4.67 19.62
N ASN A 292 -0.50 4.10 20.82
CA ASN A 292 0.31 2.91 21.06
C ASN A 292 -0.56 1.75 21.58
N ARG A 293 -1.79 1.57 21.08
CA ARG A 293 -2.74 0.58 21.61
C ARG A 293 -3.73 0.02 20.58
N GLU A 294 -3.81 -1.31 20.52
CA GLU A 294 -5.02 -2.08 20.16
C GLU A 294 -5.42 -3.06 21.30
N ASN A 295 -6.69 -3.49 21.39
CA ASN A 295 -7.20 -4.29 22.53
C ASN A 295 -7.57 -5.73 22.13
N PHE A 296 -6.93 -6.74 22.72
CA PHE A 296 -7.30 -8.16 22.57
C PHE A 296 -7.28 -8.93 23.92
N LEU A 297 -8.12 -9.98 24.04
CA LEU A 297 -8.31 -10.82 25.24
C LEU A 297 -7.92 -12.28 24.93
N ARG A 298 -7.73 -13.16 25.93
CA ARG A 298 -7.02 -14.47 25.78
C ARG A 298 -7.91 -15.73 25.69
N THR A 299 -7.37 -16.82 25.11
CA THR A 299 -7.91 -18.20 25.12
C THR A 299 -6.78 -19.24 25.21
N GLN A 300 -7.02 -20.44 25.75
CA GLN A 300 -6.01 -21.52 25.89
C GLN A 300 -6.09 -22.55 24.74
N ALA A 301 -4.94 -23.13 24.32
CA ALA A 301 -4.85 -24.17 23.29
C ALA A 301 -4.48 -25.56 23.85
N ASP A 302 -5.05 -26.60 23.25
CA ASP A 302 -4.63 -28.01 23.38
C ASP A 302 -3.60 -28.38 22.28
N ARG A 303 -2.73 -29.37 22.54
CA ARG A 303 -1.76 -29.90 21.55
C ARG A 303 -2.47 -30.52 20.34
N ARG A 304 -1.99 -30.24 19.13
CA ARG A 304 -2.52 -30.80 17.88
C ARG A 304 -1.41 -31.20 16.91
N ILE A 305 -1.78 -32.10 16.01
CA ILE A 305 -0.94 -32.69 14.96
C ILE A 305 -1.66 -32.43 13.63
N GLY A 306 -0.97 -31.87 12.64
CA GLY A 306 -1.34 -32.00 11.23
C GLY A 306 -1.72 -30.70 10.50
N ALA A 307 -0.72 -30.03 9.94
CA ALA A 307 -0.65 -29.48 8.57
C ALA A 307 0.54 -28.50 8.52
N ASP A 308 1.48 -28.72 7.60
CA ASP A 308 2.72 -27.96 7.48
C ASP A 308 2.58 -26.65 6.69
N GLU A 309 1.41 -26.39 6.11
CA GLU A 309 1.20 -25.24 5.20
C GLU A 309 0.77 -23.94 5.90
N TYR A 310 0.29 -24.01 7.14
CA TYR A 310 -0.21 -22.85 7.90
C TYR A 310 0.63 -22.56 9.14
N LEU A 311 1.93 -22.86 9.05
CA LEU A 311 2.91 -22.62 10.10
C LEU A 311 3.62 -21.28 9.88
N PHE A 312 3.83 -20.54 10.97
CA PHE A 312 4.62 -19.32 10.98
C PHE A 312 5.69 -19.40 12.08
N ASP A 313 6.96 -19.46 11.68
CA ASP A 313 8.08 -19.56 12.62
C ASP A 313 8.43 -18.18 13.20
N ILE A 314 8.38 -18.08 14.52
CA ILE A 314 8.69 -16.83 15.23
C ILE A 314 10.21 -16.61 15.21
N GLY A 315 10.63 -15.40 14.84
CA GLY A 315 12.01 -14.92 15.00
C GLY A 315 12.86 -14.84 13.73
N GLN A 316 12.35 -15.28 12.58
CA GLN A 316 13.11 -15.21 11.32
C GLN A 316 12.79 -13.98 10.43
N ASN A 317 11.99 -13.03 10.92
CA ASN A 317 11.37 -11.99 10.07
C ASN A 317 12.26 -10.79 9.69
N TYR A 318 13.53 -10.74 10.12
CA TYR A 318 14.40 -9.57 9.91
C TYR A 318 15.73 -9.95 9.25
N SER A 319 15.89 -9.58 7.98
CA SER A 319 17.09 -9.85 7.17
C SER A 319 18.28 -8.92 7.44
N GLY A 320 18.14 -7.94 8.35
CA GLY A 320 19.17 -6.91 8.64
C GLY A 320 19.91 -7.04 9.98
N CYS A 321 19.51 -7.98 10.83
CA CYS A 321 20.19 -8.27 12.09
C CYS A 321 20.13 -9.77 12.29
N THR A 322 21.28 -10.41 12.19
CA THR A 322 21.53 -11.62 12.95
C THR A 322 21.16 -11.33 14.40
N ILE A 323 20.01 -11.84 14.86
CA ILE A 323 19.84 -12.21 16.26
C ILE A 323 20.75 -13.43 16.46
N ASN A 324 22.07 -13.22 16.33
CA ASN A 324 23.12 -14.20 16.63
C ASN A 324 23.30 -14.34 18.15
N SER A 325 22.21 -14.19 18.92
CA SER A 325 22.23 -14.38 20.38
C SER A 325 21.06 -15.21 20.91
N LEU A 326 20.24 -15.82 20.06
CA LEU A 326 19.25 -16.83 20.48
C LEU A 326 19.46 -18.18 19.79
N ALA A 327 20.71 -18.53 19.49
CA ALA A 327 21.08 -19.79 18.86
C ALA A 327 20.89 -21.05 19.75
N GLU A 328 20.27 -20.98 20.93
CA GLU A 328 20.17 -22.14 21.83
C GLU A 328 18.82 -22.37 22.54
N GLU A 329 17.76 -21.58 22.30
CA GLU A 329 16.46 -21.84 22.92
C GLU A 329 15.37 -22.11 21.88
N ARG A 330 14.71 -23.26 22.01
CA ARG A 330 13.61 -23.74 21.14
C ARG A 330 12.67 -22.60 20.73
N GLY A 331 12.64 -22.28 19.43
CA GLY A 331 11.68 -21.36 18.85
C GLY A 331 10.25 -21.87 18.94
N TYR A 332 9.29 -20.95 19.00
CA TYR A 332 7.86 -21.26 18.92
C TYR A 332 7.36 -21.03 17.49
N THR A 333 6.33 -21.77 17.10
CA THR A 333 5.68 -21.67 15.79
C THR A 333 4.19 -21.44 16.00
N ILE A 334 3.60 -20.52 15.25
CA ILE A 334 2.14 -20.32 15.23
C ILE A 334 1.56 -21.31 14.23
N ASP A 335 0.63 -22.15 14.69
CA ASP A 335 -0.13 -23.09 13.84
C ASP A 335 -1.56 -22.58 13.63
N ALA A 336 -1.84 -22.18 12.38
CA ALA A 336 -3.15 -21.68 11.97
C ALA A 336 -3.94 -22.69 11.11
N ALA A 337 -3.56 -23.98 11.11
CA ALA A 337 -4.21 -25.00 10.28
C ALA A 337 -5.70 -25.14 10.58
N HIS A 338 -6.05 -25.27 11.87
CA HIS A 338 -7.43 -25.47 12.30
C HIS A 338 -8.06 -24.24 12.96
N TYR A 339 -7.27 -23.37 13.58
CA TYR A 339 -7.73 -22.17 14.29
C TYR A 339 -6.88 -21.00 13.83
N GLY A 340 -7.47 -20.00 13.21
CA GLY A 340 -6.73 -18.81 12.78
C GLY A 340 -7.64 -17.66 12.45
N ASN A 341 -7.06 -16.49 12.20
CA ASN A 341 -7.75 -15.35 11.61
C ASN A 341 -7.48 -15.30 10.10
N ILE A 342 -7.81 -14.17 9.46
CA ILE A 342 -7.56 -13.93 8.04
C ILE A 342 -6.06 -14.02 7.63
N GLY A 343 -5.13 -13.78 8.56
CA GLY A 343 -3.69 -13.76 8.30
C GLY A 343 -3.15 -15.06 7.70
N ARG A 344 -3.78 -16.21 8.01
CA ARG A 344 -3.42 -17.53 7.46
C ARG A 344 -3.55 -17.63 5.93
N PHE A 345 -4.32 -16.75 5.31
CA PHE A 345 -4.55 -16.74 3.85
C PHE A 345 -3.60 -15.79 3.10
N ILE A 346 -2.75 -15.05 3.81
CA ILE A 346 -1.79 -14.14 3.18
C ILE A 346 -0.67 -14.99 2.56
N ASN A 347 -0.50 -14.85 1.25
CA ASN A 347 0.41 -15.67 0.47
C ASN A 347 1.85 -15.14 0.47
N HIS A 348 2.78 -15.99 0.07
CA HIS A 348 4.15 -15.62 -0.20
C HIS A 348 4.29 -14.76 -1.45
N SER A 349 5.23 -13.80 -1.42
CA SER A 349 5.83 -13.20 -2.61
C SER A 349 7.33 -13.00 -2.43
N CYS A 350 8.11 -13.15 -3.51
CA CYS A 350 9.52 -12.76 -3.56
C CYS A 350 9.70 -11.23 -3.59
N SER A 351 8.66 -10.49 -4.00
CA SER A 351 8.55 -9.03 -3.90
C SER A 351 7.25 -8.68 -3.15
N PRO A 352 7.24 -8.80 -1.82
CA PRO A 352 6.03 -8.61 -1.01
C PRO A 352 5.69 -7.13 -0.82
N ASN A 353 4.43 -6.86 -0.48
CA ASN A 353 3.93 -5.53 -0.11
C ASN A 353 3.54 -5.42 1.38
N LEU A 354 3.71 -6.51 2.14
CA LEU A 354 3.59 -6.57 3.59
C LEU A 354 4.89 -7.06 4.21
N TYR A 355 5.14 -6.64 5.46
CA TYR A 355 6.16 -7.23 6.31
C TYR A 355 5.57 -7.60 7.68
N ALA A 356 6.16 -8.61 8.32
CA ALA A 356 5.77 -9.07 9.64
C ALA A 356 6.59 -8.36 10.73
N GLN A 357 5.92 -7.80 11.72
CA GLN A 357 6.49 -7.06 12.84
C GLN A 357 6.15 -7.79 14.15
N ASN A 358 7.17 -8.02 14.97
CA ASN A 358 6.99 -8.54 16.34
C ASN A 358 6.51 -7.41 17.25
N VAL A 359 5.37 -7.59 17.90
CA VAL A 359 4.73 -6.60 18.77
C VAL A 359 4.43 -7.21 20.14
N PHE A 360 4.59 -6.42 21.19
CA PHE A 360 4.26 -6.79 22.57
C PHE A 360 3.23 -5.83 23.13
N TYR A 361 2.07 -6.34 23.55
CA TYR A 361 1.05 -5.50 24.18
C TYR A 361 0.54 -6.08 25.51
N ASP A 362 0.28 -7.38 25.62
CA ASP A 362 -0.29 -8.01 26.82
C ASP A 362 0.73 -8.78 27.66
N HIS A 363 1.96 -8.93 27.16
CA HIS A 363 3.11 -9.47 27.87
C HIS A 363 4.43 -9.09 27.20
N GLU A 364 5.54 -9.33 27.90
CA GLU A 364 6.90 -9.02 27.43
C GLU A 364 7.74 -10.29 27.20
N ASP A 365 7.12 -11.47 27.15
CA ASP A 365 7.83 -12.71 26.77
C ASP A 365 8.25 -12.69 25.30
N LYS A 366 9.54 -12.45 25.08
CA LYS A 366 10.15 -12.34 23.76
C LYS A 366 10.09 -13.62 22.93
N LYS A 367 9.75 -14.76 23.54
CA LYS A 367 9.62 -16.04 22.83
C LYS A 367 8.30 -16.17 22.09
N MET A 368 7.28 -15.40 22.46
CA MET A 368 5.93 -15.46 21.88
C MET A 368 5.34 -14.06 21.59
N PRO A 369 6.01 -13.21 20.78
CA PRO A 369 5.43 -11.95 20.35
C PRO A 369 4.14 -12.15 19.55
N ASP A 370 3.28 -11.14 19.53
CA ASP A 370 2.26 -11.03 18.49
C ASP A 370 2.92 -10.69 17.15
N ILE A 371 2.45 -11.34 16.10
CA ILE A 371 2.92 -11.10 14.74
C ILE A 371 1.89 -10.23 14.02
N MET A 372 2.25 -8.98 13.77
CA MET A 372 1.40 -8.01 13.07
C MET A 372 1.94 -7.75 11.67
N PHE A 373 1.05 -7.71 10.68
CA PHE A 373 1.42 -7.36 9.30
C PHE A 373 1.20 -5.87 9.05
N PHE A 374 2.23 -5.19 8.55
CA PHE A 374 2.17 -3.80 8.13
C PHE A 374 2.44 -3.67 6.64
N ALA A 375 1.82 -2.67 6.01
CA ALA A 375 2.08 -2.35 4.61
C ALA A 375 3.49 -1.78 4.45
N ALA A 376 4.27 -2.37 3.54
CA ALA A 376 5.57 -1.84 3.11
C ALA A 376 5.41 -0.74 2.05
N ASP A 377 4.31 -0.80 1.29
CA ASP A 377 4.04 0.07 0.14
C ASP A 377 2.67 0.76 0.25
N ASN A 378 2.43 1.74 -0.61
CA ASN A 378 1.08 2.22 -0.92
C ASN A 378 0.37 1.17 -1.79
N ILE A 379 -0.49 0.35 -1.18
CA ILE A 379 -1.14 -0.78 -1.86
C ILE A 379 -2.42 -0.32 -2.58
N PRO A 380 -2.51 -0.41 -3.92
CA PRO A 380 -3.74 -0.12 -4.64
C PRO A 380 -4.87 -1.08 -4.27
N PRO A 381 -6.14 -0.66 -4.39
CA PRO A 381 -7.28 -1.55 -4.21
C PRO A 381 -7.17 -2.80 -5.09
N LEU A 382 -7.64 -3.94 -4.56
CA LEU A 382 -7.62 -5.26 -5.21
C LEU A 382 -6.23 -5.85 -5.49
N LYS A 383 -5.12 -5.11 -5.22
CA LYS A 383 -3.78 -5.70 -5.27
C LYS A 383 -3.65 -6.76 -4.17
N LYS A 384 -3.20 -7.96 -4.54
CA LYS A 384 -2.99 -9.08 -3.62
C LYS A 384 -2.03 -8.69 -2.50
N LEU A 385 -2.40 -8.98 -1.27
CA LEU A 385 -1.53 -8.84 -0.10
C LEU A 385 -0.59 -10.04 0.02
N SER A 386 0.69 -9.79 0.27
CA SER A 386 1.72 -10.83 0.37
C SER A 386 2.90 -10.42 1.25
N TYR A 387 3.53 -11.41 1.90
CA TYR A 387 4.75 -11.22 2.68
C TYR A 387 5.83 -12.25 2.29
N TYR A 388 7.08 -12.01 2.67
CA TYR A 388 8.16 -12.97 2.47
C TYR A 388 8.09 -14.06 3.55
N TYR A 389 7.92 -15.33 3.16
CA TYR A 389 7.75 -16.44 4.12
C TYR A 389 9.04 -16.82 4.84
N ASN A 390 10.19 -16.33 4.37
CA ASN A 390 11.49 -16.57 4.95
C ASN A 390 11.92 -18.05 5.06
N TYR A 391 11.34 -18.92 4.23
CA TYR A 391 11.83 -20.27 4.07
C TYR A 391 13.21 -20.26 3.38
N SER A 392 14.14 -21.03 3.93
CA SER A 392 15.43 -21.28 3.30
C SER A 392 15.34 -22.49 2.37
N VAL A 393 15.78 -22.30 1.13
CA VAL A 393 15.78 -23.35 0.11
C VAL A 393 16.62 -24.54 0.58
N ASN A 394 16.11 -25.75 0.40
CA ASN A 394 16.74 -27.00 0.84
C ASN A 394 16.85 -27.19 2.37
N GLN A 395 16.13 -26.42 3.18
CA GLN A 395 16.11 -26.59 4.64
C GLN A 395 14.79 -27.16 5.19
N VAL A 396 13.83 -27.45 4.32
CA VAL A 396 12.56 -28.10 4.69
C VAL A 396 12.67 -29.59 4.37
N TYR A 397 12.40 -30.44 5.36
CA TYR A 397 12.48 -31.90 5.25
C TYR A 397 11.11 -32.52 5.53
N ASP A 398 10.80 -33.64 4.87
CA ASP A 398 9.63 -34.46 5.20
C ASP A 398 9.92 -35.38 6.40
N SER A 399 8.90 -36.16 6.81
CA SER A 399 9.00 -37.11 7.91
C SER A 399 10.07 -38.19 7.70
N ASP A 400 10.45 -38.44 6.45
CA ASP A 400 11.46 -39.43 6.07
C ASP A 400 12.86 -38.81 5.93
N GLY A 401 13.02 -37.52 6.26
CA GLY A 401 14.29 -36.79 6.21
C GLY A 401 14.72 -36.36 4.81
N LYS A 402 13.81 -36.38 3.83
CA LYS A 402 14.08 -35.94 2.45
C LYS A 402 13.70 -34.47 2.28
N ILE A 403 14.51 -33.73 1.53
CA ILE A 403 14.27 -32.32 1.23
C ILE A 403 12.96 -32.17 0.47
N LYS A 404 12.04 -31.37 1.03
CA LYS A 404 10.80 -30.95 0.38
C LYS A 404 11.10 -29.79 -0.57
N VAL A 405 10.51 -29.85 -1.75
CA VAL A 405 10.62 -28.80 -2.77
C VAL A 405 9.24 -28.26 -3.09
N LYS A 406 9.04 -26.95 -2.90
CA LYS A 406 7.80 -26.28 -3.33
C LYS A 406 8.15 -25.12 -4.26
N ARG A 407 7.56 -25.13 -5.46
CA ARG A 407 7.76 -24.06 -6.46
C ARG A 407 7.07 -22.77 -6.00
N CYS A 408 7.69 -21.64 -6.32
CA CYS A 408 7.11 -20.33 -6.10
C CYS A 408 6.38 -19.86 -7.36
N TYR A 409 5.13 -19.42 -7.19
CA TYR A 409 4.26 -18.90 -8.26
C TYR A 409 3.83 -17.46 -7.96
N CYS A 410 4.68 -16.67 -7.29
CA CYS A 410 4.31 -15.31 -6.90
C CYS A 410 4.19 -14.32 -8.08
N GLY A 411 4.76 -14.67 -9.24
CA GLY A 411 4.72 -13.83 -10.45
C GLY A 411 5.68 -12.64 -10.45
N SER A 412 6.48 -12.46 -9.39
CA SER A 412 7.53 -11.42 -9.34
C SER A 412 8.63 -11.69 -10.37
N SER A 413 9.18 -10.62 -10.96
CA SER A 413 10.36 -10.66 -11.83
C SER A 413 11.60 -11.21 -11.12
N ASP A 414 11.70 -10.98 -9.80
CA ASP A 414 12.83 -11.41 -8.97
C ASP A 414 12.58 -12.78 -8.31
N CYS A 415 11.59 -13.52 -8.80
CA CYS A 415 11.25 -14.83 -8.26
C CYS A 415 12.38 -15.84 -8.50
N THR A 416 12.85 -16.46 -7.42
CA THR A 416 13.85 -17.54 -7.47
C THR A 416 13.26 -18.89 -7.94
N GLY A 417 11.96 -18.93 -8.24
CA GLY A 417 11.23 -20.11 -8.68
C GLY A 417 10.92 -21.14 -7.58
N ARG A 418 11.44 -20.95 -6.35
CA ARG A 418 11.25 -21.85 -5.22
C ARG A 418 10.85 -21.12 -3.95
N MET A 419 9.91 -21.71 -3.20
CA MET A 419 9.54 -21.29 -1.86
C MET A 419 10.43 -22.00 -0.82
N TYR A 420 10.64 -23.32 -0.97
CA TYR A 420 11.61 -24.11 -0.22
C TYR A 420 12.17 -25.28 -1.04
#